data_AF-A0A455ST29-F1
#
_entry.id   AF-A0A455ST29-F1
#
_cell.length_a   1.000
_cell.length_b   1.000
_cell.length_c   1.000
_cell.angle_alpha   90.00
_cell.angle_beta   90.00
_cell.angle_gamma   90.00
#
_symmetry.space_group_name_H-M   'P 1'
#
loop_
_entity.id
_entity.type
_entity.pdbx_description
1 polymer ?
#
loop_
_entity_poly.entity_id
_entity_poly.type
_entity_poly.pdbx_seq_one_letter_code
_entity_poly.pdbx_strand_id
1 'polypeptide(L)'
;MLTADLVRPRLRLRARDLSIDVVDTTDPHWLTTAGELISLFKQQTGRPRESWNAALEQYESDRTDYLTIRGLAKVLTDAASFEPRPTPKPPLVLRERLFSYGPVFSKPSLFGQKTREEILQASAHDLGIDATQIDTALFADRPAAYLLTSPGPDWTPEQLLSRYNLELARGVLYWASQVQIKVHGGYKDLWKYLKLFKLMFVAHPLQSGYLLELDGPISPFVSATTRYGRQFAAFLPALLHCDQWSLVATIHLPQQPPVTYRLDHTMPLHSHFKRSGLFDSRLEADFAHEFEEKFGSERGQWQLSREDEVLLLGDTVMIPDFALTHKRKGHRVLIELVGFWHPDYLRRKVEKVRAARCQHLLLLVYEGVNLSGEALQDVPGEVLYFKQKPVLKEVMATVEALATRVYETSEQRHHQ
;
A
#
# COMPACT_ATOMS: atom_id res chain seq x y z
N MET A 1 6.48 -9.09 -2.31
CA MET A 1 5.52 -10.09 -1.81
C MET A 1 6.00 -11.47 -2.15
N LEU A 2 5.96 -12.35 -1.15
CA LEU A 2 6.37 -13.75 -1.28
C LEU A 2 5.59 -14.46 -2.37
N THR A 3 6.27 -15.39 -3.05
CA THR A 3 5.68 -16.25 -4.06
C THR A 3 4.97 -17.44 -3.43
N ALA A 4 4.07 -18.08 -4.19
CA ALA A 4 3.27 -19.21 -3.74
C ALA A 4 4.10 -20.36 -3.12
N ASP A 5 5.25 -20.66 -3.71
CA ASP A 5 6.19 -21.69 -3.27
C ASP A 5 6.83 -21.39 -1.90
N LEU A 6 6.96 -20.10 -1.53
CA LEU A 6 7.47 -19.68 -0.23
C LEU A 6 6.37 -19.54 0.82
N VAL A 7 5.14 -19.27 0.40
CA VAL A 7 3.99 -19.12 1.31
C VAL A 7 3.40 -20.46 1.72
N ARG A 8 3.17 -21.37 0.75
CA ARG A 8 2.50 -22.67 0.98
C ARG A 8 3.11 -23.53 2.09
N PRO A 9 4.45 -23.67 2.20
CA PRO A 9 5.07 -24.48 3.26
C PRO A 9 4.79 -23.96 4.68
N ARG A 10 4.47 -22.66 4.80
CA ARG A 10 4.12 -22.00 6.06
C ARG A 10 2.63 -21.99 6.35
N LEU A 11 1.81 -22.63 5.52
CA LEU A 11 0.38 -22.74 5.79
C LEU A 11 0.10 -23.92 6.74
N ARG A 12 -0.87 -23.72 7.63
CA ARG A 12 -1.40 -24.75 8.52
C ARG A 12 -2.89 -24.79 8.32
N LEU A 13 -3.42 -25.96 7.97
CA LEU A 13 -4.85 -26.18 7.84
C LEU A 13 -5.32 -27.05 9.00
N ARG A 14 -6.30 -26.56 9.76
CA ARG A 14 -6.99 -27.34 10.79
C ARG A 14 -8.49 -27.31 10.48
N ALA A 15 -9.05 -28.47 10.14
CA ALA A 15 -10.41 -28.60 9.62
C ALA A 15 -10.65 -27.70 8.38
N ARG A 16 -11.29 -26.54 8.56
CA ARG A 16 -11.52 -25.53 7.49
C ARG A 16 -10.89 -24.17 7.80
N ASP A 17 -10.12 -24.07 8.87
CA ASP A 17 -9.43 -22.85 9.24
C ASP A 17 -7.96 -22.92 8.81
N LEU A 18 -7.60 -21.97 7.95
CA LEU A 18 -6.25 -21.75 7.47
C LEU A 18 -5.56 -20.75 8.38
N SER A 19 -4.34 -21.04 8.79
CA SER A 19 -3.46 -20.11 9.47
C SER A 19 -2.07 -20.09 8.84
N ILE A 20 -1.33 -19.04 9.12
CA ILE A 20 0.09 -18.94 8.77
C ILE A 20 0.92 -19.32 9.99
N ASP A 21 1.94 -20.12 9.76
CA ASP A 21 3.02 -20.38 10.70
C ASP A 21 3.97 -19.17 10.62
N VAL A 22 3.80 -18.20 11.52
CA VAL A 22 4.68 -17.03 11.62
C VAL A 22 6.00 -17.42 12.29
N VAL A 23 7.03 -16.63 12.06
CA VAL A 23 8.30 -16.76 12.78
C VAL A 23 8.22 -15.87 14.03
N ASP A 24 8.67 -16.39 15.17
CA ASP A 24 8.84 -15.59 16.38
C ASP A 24 9.98 -14.60 16.16
N THR A 25 9.68 -13.30 16.25
CA THR A 25 10.64 -12.22 16.04
C THR A 25 11.64 -12.05 17.19
N THR A 26 11.47 -12.81 18.28
CA THR A 26 12.36 -12.82 19.44
C THR A 26 13.22 -14.07 19.54
N ASP A 27 12.99 -15.06 18.67
CA ASP A 27 13.76 -16.30 18.65
C ASP A 27 15.23 -16.04 18.24
N PRO A 28 16.21 -16.38 19.10
CA PRO A 28 17.63 -16.16 18.82
C PRO A 28 18.12 -16.81 17.52
N HIS A 29 17.60 -17.98 17.15
CA HIS A 29 17.95 -18.66 15.90
C HIS A 29 17.59 -17.82 14.68
N TRP A 30 16.37 -17.28 14.69
CA TRP A 30 15.86 -16.46 13.59
C TRP A 30 16.47 -15.07 13.55
N LEU A 31 16.74 -14.46 14.70
CA LEU A 31 17.47 -13.19 14.78
C LEU A 31 18.89 -13.32 14.24
N THR A 32 19.59 -14.40 14.57
CA THR A 32 20.94 -14.69 14.05
C THR A 32 20.90 -14.89 12.54
N THR A 33 20.00 -15.76 12.07
CA THR A 33 19.81 -16.03 10.63
C THR A 33 19.47 -14.76 9.85
N ALA A 34 18.58 -13.91 10.37
CA ALA A 34 18.23 -12.64 9.73
C ALA A 34 19.42 -11.67 9.70
N GLY A 35 20.21 -11.57 10.79
CA GLY A 35 21.42 -10.75 10.84
C GLY A 35 22.51 -11.19 9.86
N GLU A 36 22.72 -12.50 9.73
CA GLU A 36 23.63 -13.09 8.75
C GLU A 36 23.19 -12.79 7.32
N LEU A 37 21.90 -12.98 7.00
CA LEU A 37 21.35 -12.70 5.67
C LEU A 37 21.45 -11.21 5.30
N ILE A 38 21.14 -10.31 6.23
CA ILE A 38 21.29 -8.85 6.02
C ILE A 38 22.74 -8.52 5.71
N SER A 39 23.68 -9.07 6.49
CA SER A 39 25.11 -8.83 6.30
C SER A 39 25.61 -9.38 4.96
N LEU A 40 25.22 -10.61 4.62
CA LEU A 40 25.56 -11.26 3.36
C LEU A 40 25.03 -10.47 2.16
N PHE A 41 23.78 -9.99 2.23
CA PHE A 41 23.16 -9.19 1.18
C PHE A 41 23.85 -7.83 1.01
N LYS A 42 24.17 -7.15 2.12
CA LYS A 42 24.90 -5.86 2.09
C LYS A 42 26.27 -6.00 1.42
N GLN A 43 26.97 -7.12 1.60
CA GLN A 43 28.24 -7.42 0.92
C GLN A 43 28.12 -7.57 -0.61
N GLN A 44 26.91 -7.78 -1.14
CA GLN A 44 26.66 -7.86 -2.59
C GLN A 44 26.47 -6.49 -3.25
N THR A 45 26.59 -5.37 -2.52
CA THR A 45 26.43 -4.02 -3.10
C THR A 45 27.44 -3.81 -4.24
N GLY A 46 26.95 -3.34 -5.38
CA GLY A 46 27.72 -3.17 -6.62
C GLY A 46 27.96 -4.47 -7.41
N ARG A 47 27.51 -5.63 -6.92
CA ARG A 47 27.64 -6.92 -7.63
C ARG A 47 26.35 -7.29 -8.40
N PRO A 48 26.46 -8.14 -9.44
CA PRO A 48 25.30 -8.67 -10.15
C PRO A 48 24.34 -9.44 -9.25
N ARG A 49 23.05 -9.44 -9.62
CA ARG A 49 22.01 -10.23 -8.95
C ARG A 49 22.32 -11.73 -8.93
N GLU A 50 22.95 -12.27 -9.96
CA GLU A 50 23.39 -13.67 -9.97
C GLU A 50 24.41 -13.99 -8.88
N SER A 51 25.28 -13.04 -8.50
CA SER A 51 26.22 -13.22 -7.39
C SER A 51 25.49 -13.35 -6.06
N TRP A 52 24.41 -12.57 -5.87
CA TRP A 52 23.53 -12.73 -4.72
C TRP A 52 22.85 -14.10 -4.70
N ASN A 53 22.30 -14.55 -5.84
CA ASN A 53 21.65 -15.85 -5.91
C ASN A 53 22.62 -16.99 -5.56
N ALA A 54 23.86 -16.94 -6.07
CA ALA A 54 24.89 -17.93 -5.77
C ALA A 54 25.32 -17.90 -4.29
N ALA A 55 25.48 -16.70 -3.72
CA ALA A 55 25.81 -16.54 -2.30
C ALA A 55 24.70 -17.07 -1.39
N LEU A 56 23.43 -16.85 -1.76
CA LEU A 56 22.28 -17.37 -1.05
C LEU A 56 22.20 -18.90 -1.13
N GLU A 57 22.41 -19.48 -2.32
CA GLU A 57 22.43 -20.93 -2.53
C GLU A 57 23.52 -21.61 -1.69
N GLN A 58 24.70 -20.99 -1.62
CA GLN A 58 25.79 -21.46 -0.76
C GLN A 58 25.44 -21.35 0.75
N TYR A 59 24.76 -20.28 1.16
CA TYR A 59 24.38 -20.09 2.56
C TYR A 59 23.31 -21.10 3.03
N GLU A 60 22.42 -21.54 2.15
CA GLU A 60 21.32 -22.45 2.50
C GLU A 60 21.62 -23.94 2.27
N SER A 61 22.75 -24.30 1.66
CA SER A 61 23.00 -25.65 1.10
C SER A 61 22.76 -26.80 2.09
N ASP A 62 23.21 -26.64 3.34
CA ASP A 62 23.14 -27.69 4.37
C ASP A 62 22.00 -27.45 5.38
N ARG A 63 21.16 -26.44 5.14
CA ARG A 63 20.15 -25.96 6.08
C ARG A 63 18.77 -26.56 5.77
N THR A 64 18.12 -27.10 6.78
CA THR A 64 16.77 -27.66 6.66
C THR A 64 15.67 -26.60 6.60
N ASP A 65 15.97 -25.39 7.05
CA ASP A 65 15.09 -24.23 7.09
C ASP A 65 15.21 -23.30 5.88
N TYR A 66 15.81 -23.79 4.78
CA TYR A 66 16.07 -23.07 3.54
C TYR A 66 14.84 -22.34 2.95
N LEU A 67 13.63 -22.88 3.08
CA LEU A 67 12.42 -22.21 2.58
C LEU A 67 12.14 -20.88 3.30
N THR A 68 12.36 -20.82 4.61
CA THR A 68 12.20 -19.58 5.38
C THR A 68 13.33 -18.60 5.01
N ILE A 69 14.55 -19.10 4.84
CA ILE A 69 15.71 -18.32 4.39
C ILE A 69 15.45 -17.66 3.04
N ARG A 70 14.96 -18.42 2.05
CA ARG A 70 14.54 -17.90 0.74
C ARG A 70 13.44 -16.86 0.87
N GLY A 71 12.50 -17.07 1.81
CA GLY A 71 11.49 -16.10 2.19
C GLY A 71 12.08 -14.76 2.65
N LEU A 72 12.98 -14.80 3.63
CA LEU A 72 13.68 -13.63 4.16
C LEU A 72 14.54 -12.94 3.08
N ALA A 73 15.33 -13.71 2.33
CA ALA A 73 16.14 -13.24 1.22
C ALA A 73 15.29 -12.55 0.14
N LYS A 74 14.08 -13.06 -0.11
CA LYS A 74 13.13 -12.43 -1.03
C LYS A 74 12.62 -11.11 -0.50
N VAL A 75 12.36 -10.97 0.81
CA VAL A 75 11.97 -9.68 1.41
C VAL A 75 13.07 -8.64 1.20
N LEU A 76 14.34 -8.99 1.43
CA LEU A 76 15.49 -8.12 1.15
C LEU A 76 15.55 -7.73 -0.33
N THR A 77 15.46 -8.72 -1.21
CA THR A 77 15.55 -8.53 -2.67
C THR A 77 14.42 -7.66 -3.21
N ASP A 78 13.20 -7.83 -2.71
CA ASP A 78 12.03 -7.04 -3.13
C ASP A 78 12.09 -5.57 -2.64
N ALA A 79 12.87 -5.29 -1.59
CA ALA A 79 13.08 -3.94 -1.05
C ALA A 79 14.31 -3.23 -1.64
N ALA A 80 15.10 -3.93 -2.45
CA ALA A 80 16.34 -3.43 -3.05
C ALA A 80 16.12 -2.87 -4.47
N SER A 81 17.09 -2.08 -4.94
CA SER A 81 17.15 -1.58 -6.32
C SER A 81 18.26 -2.27 -7.09
N PHE A 82 17.91 -2.80 -8.25
CA PHE A 82 18.83 -3.42 -9.20
C PHE A 82 18.78 -2.65 -10.51
N GLU A 83 19.92 -2.17 -10.97
CA GLU A 83 20.00 -1.35 -12.19
C GLU A 83 20.86 -2.04 -13.26
N PRO A 84 20.51 -1.86 -14.55
CA PRO A 84 21.33 -2.36 -15.65
C PRO A 84 22.78 -1.86 -15.52
N ARG A 85 23.73 -2.77 -15.74
CA ARG A 85 25.15 -2.41 -15.77
C ARG A 85 25.41 -1.48 -16.97
N PRO A 86 26.16 -0.37 -16.78
CA PRO A 86 26.62 0.45 -17.89
C PRO A 86 27.47 -0.37 -18.87
N THR A 87 27.17 -0.25 -20.16
CA THR A 87 27.90 -0.95 -21.22
C THR A 87 28.37 0.06 -22.28
N PRO A 88 29.52 -0.18 -22.93
CA PRO A 88 30.07 0.75 -23.92
C PRO A 88 29.21 0.81 -25.21
N LYS A 89 28.46 -0.26 -25.48
CA LYS A 89 27.49 -0.38 -26.57
C LYS A 89 26.24 -1.12 -26.07
N PRO A 90 25.05 -0.88 -26.65
CA PRO A 90 23.86 -1.64 -26.30
C PRO A 90 24.08 -3.15 -26.46
N PRO A 91 23.70 -3.99 -25.47
CA PRO A 91 23.93 -5.44 -25.52
C PRO A 91 23.33 -6.13 -26.75
N LEU A 92 22.22 -5.61 -27.28
CA LEU A 92 21.62 -6.10 -28.53
C LEU A 92 22.59 -5.99 -29.71
N VAL A 93 23.28 -4.86 -29.87
CA VAL A 93 24.24 -4.62 -30.95
C VAL A 93 25.44 -5.57 -30.82
N LEU A 94 25.92 -5.79 -29.60
CA LEU A 94 26.99 -6.75 -29.32
C LEU A 94 26.58 -8.17 -29.76
N ARG A 95 25.36 -8.59 -29.39
CA ARG A 95 24.81 -9.91 -29.74
C ARG A 95 24.63 -10.08 -31.25
N GLU A 96 24.07 -9.09 -31.94
CA GLU A 96 23.91 -9.13 -33.41
C GLU A 96 25.26 -9.28 -34.11
N ARG A 97 26.28 -8.51 -33.67
CA ARG A 97 27.62 -8.61 -34.27
C ARG A 97 28.26 -9.97 -34.00
N LEU A 98 28.32 -10.40 -32.74
CA LEU A 98 29.00 -11.65 -32.37
C LEU A 98 28.30 -12.89 -32.95
N PHE A 99 26.97 -12.93 -32.92
CA PHE A 99 26.23 -14.10 -33.39
C PHE A 99 26.18 -14.18 -34.93
N SER A 100 26.50 -13.10 -35.65
CA SER A 100 26.66 -13.15 -37.11
C SER A 100 27.79 -14.06 -37.60
N TYR A 101 28.76 -14.37 -36.73
CA TYR A 101 29.87 -15.27 -37.05
C TYR A 101 29.51 -16.76 -36.95
N GLY A 102 28.30 -17.09 -36.48
CA GLY A 102 27.88 -18.49 -36.28
C GLY A 102 28.56 -19.17 -35.08
N PRO A 103 28.56 -20.52 -35.03
CA PRO A 103 29.19 -21.27 -33.96
C PRO A 103 30.72 -21.09 -33.99
N VAL A 104 31.31 -20.81 -32.82
CA VAL A 104 32.75 -20.55 -32.67
C VAL A 104 33.32 -21.47 -31.61
N PHE A 105 34.55 -21.92 -31.81
CA PHE A 105 35.22 -22.88 -30.94
C PHE A 105 36.46 -22.27 -30.28
N SER A 106 36.87 -22.84 -29.15
CA SER A 106 38.09 -22.42 -28.44
C SER A 106 39.37 -22.74 -29.20
N LYS A 107 39.33 -23.72 -30.12
CA LYS A 107 40.43 -24.12 -30.99
C LYS A 107 39.94 -24.17 -32.43
N PRO A 108 40.81 -23.91 -33.42
CA PRO A 108 40.47 -24.10 -34.83
C PRO A 108 40.00 -25.54 -35.08
N SER A 109 38.95 -25.70 -35.87
CA SER A 109 38.40 -27.00 -36.25
C SER A 109 37.98 -27.00 -37.72
N LEU A 110 37.64 -28.19 -38.25
CA LEU A 110 37.08 -28.32 -39.60
C LEU A 110 35.81 -27.49 -39.80
N PHE A 111 35.07 -27.21 -38.73
CA PHE A 111 33.82 -26.46 -38.76
C PHE A 111 34.01 -24.95 -38.51
N GLY A 112 35.23 -24.50 -38.21
CA GLY A 112 35.51 -23.09 -37.94
C GLY A 112 37.00 -22.83 -37.75
N GLN A 113 37.60 -22.05 -38.64
CA GLN A 113 39.02 -21.71 -38.59
C GLN A 113 39.34 -20.60 -37.57
N LYS A 114 38.41 -19.65 -37.38
CA LYS A 114 38.56 -18.58 -36.41
C LYS A 114 38.14 -19.04 -35.02
N THR A 115 38.98 -18.73 -34.04
CA THR A 115 38.75 -19.00 -32.63
C THR A 115 37.83 -17.97 -32.00
N ARG A 116 37.25 -18.31 -30.85
CA ARG A 116 36.45 -17.38 -30.03
C ARG A 116 37.19 -16.07 -29.76
N GLU A 117 38.47 -16.15 -29.42
CA GLU A 117 39.27 -14.99 -29.04
C GLU A 117 39.51 -14.05 -30.23
N GLU A 118 39.82 -14.60 -31.41
CA GLU A 118 39.96 -13.80 -32.64
C GLU A 118 38.66 -13.08 -33.02
N ILE A 119 37.50 -13.73 -32.82
CA ILE A 119 36.20 -13.13 -33.13
C ILE A 119 35.83 -12.04 -32.13
N LEU A 120 36.12 -12.23 -30.84
CA LEU A 120 35.94 -11.20 -29.84
C LEU A 120 36.82 -9.99 -30.14
N GLN A 121 38.10 -10.19 -30.47
CA GLN A 121 39.02 -9.11 -30.83
C GLN A 121 38.57 -8.36 -32.10
N ALA A 122 38.17 -9.09 -33.15
CA ALA A 122 37.65 -8.46 -34.38
C ALA A 122 36.38 -7.65 -34.10
N SER A 123 35.44 -8.20 -33.33
CA SER A 123 34.19 -7.52 -32.99
C SER A 123 34.43 -6.30 -32.10
N ALA A 124 35.38 -6.38 -31.17
CA ALA A 124 35.79 -5.29 -30.31
C ALA A 124 36.36 -4.12 -31.12
N HIS A 125 37.26 -4.43 -32.05
CA HIS A 125 37.84 -3.46 -32.98
C HIS A 125 36.75 -2.79 -33.82
N ASP A 126 35.86 -3.56 -34.44
CA ASP A 126 34.79 -3.04 -35.30
C ASP A 126 33.81 -2.13 -34.55
N LEU A 127 33.57 -2.42 -33.27
CA LEU A 127 32.66 -1.67 -32.42
C LEU A 127 33.35 -0.54 -31.64
N GLY A 128 34.67 -0.43 -31.72
CA GLY A 128 35.47 0.57 -31.02
C GLY A 128 35.44 0.42 -29.50
N ILE A 129 35.50 -0.81 -28.99
CA ILE A 129 35.48 -1.14 -27.55
C ILE A 129 36.64 -2.08 -27.20
N ASP A 130 36.90 -2.27 -25.91
CA ASP A 130 37.85 -3.30 -25.45
C ASP A 130 37.19 -4.70 -25.48
N ALA A 131 37.89 -5.69 -26.04
CA ALA A 131 37.44 -7.07 -26.14
C ALA A 131 37.17 -7.68 -24.76
N THR A 132 37.90 -7.28 -23.72
CA THR A 132 37.67 -7.78 -22.35
C THR A 132 36.29 -7.38 -21.80
N GLN A 133 35.71 -6.30 -22.31
CA GLN A 133 34.41 -5.79 -21.87
C GLN A 133 33.24 -6.57 -22.48
N ILE A 134 33.45 -7.25 -23.62
CA ILE A 134 32.40 -7.91 -24.40
C ILE A 134 31.65 -8.94 -23.55
N ASP A 135 32.38 -9.82 -22.85
CA ASP A 135 31.76 -10.91 -22.10
C ASP A 135 30.84 -10.39 -20.99
N THR A 136 31.26 -9.34 -20.30
CA THR A 136 30.44 -8.73 -19.24
C THR A 136 29.29 -7.88 -19.78
N ALA A 137 29.41 -7.35 -21.00
CA ALA A 137 28.43 -6.48 -21.62
C ALA A 137 27.35 -7.26 -22.41
N LEU A 138 27.67 -8.44 -22.93
CA LEU A 138 26.84 -9.21 -23.87
C LEU A 138 25.41 -9.46 -23.40
N PHE A 139 25.24 -9.69 -22.09
CA PHE A 139 23.97 -9.97 -21.44
C PHE A 139 23.68 -9.03 -20.26
N ALA A 140 24.31 -7.85 -20.24
CA ALA A 140 24.12 -6.85 -19.19
C ALA A 140 22.68 -6.31 -19.12
N ASP A 141 21.89 -6.51 -20.17
CA ASP A 141 20.46 -6.19 -20.26
C ASP A 141 19.56 -7.22 -19.55
N ARG A 142 20.09 -8.36 -19.12
CA ARG A 142 19.32 -9.37 -18.38
C ARG A 142 19.22 -9.03 -16.89
N PRO A 143 18.06 -9.26 -16.23
CA PRO A 143 17.88 -8.97 -14.80
C PRO A 143 18.90 -9.66 -13.87
N ALA A 144 19.48 -10.80 -14.27
CA ALA A 144 20.51 -11.49 -13.50
C ALA A 144 21.85 -10.70 -13.46
N ALA A 145 22.14 -9.92 -14.49
CA ALA A 145 23.36 -9.12 -14.61
C ALA A 145 23.24 -7.71 -13.98
N TYR A 146 22.02 -7.31 -13.59
CA TYR A 146 21.78 -6.00 -12.97
C TYR A 146 22.51 -5.90 -11.65
N LEU A 147 23.13 -4.75 -11.41
CA LEU A 147 23.92 -4.47 -10.22
C LEU A 147 23.02 -4.05 -9.07
N LEU A 148 23.30 -4.55 -7.88
CA LEU A 148 22.67 -4.07 -6.65
C LEU A 148 23.16 -2.65 -6.33
N THR A 149 22.35 -1.63 -6.62
CA THR A 149 22.70 -0.21 -6.38
C THR A 149 22.25 0.28 -5.00
N SER A 150 21.15 -0.28 -4.49
CA SER A 150 20.65 0.02 -3.15
C SER A 150 20.12 -1.25 -2.49
N PRO A 151 20.64 -1.66 -1.31
CA PRO A 151 20.16 -2.83 -0.57
C PRO A 151 18.80 -2.63 0.12
N GLY A 152 18.15 -1.48 -0.09
CA GLY A 152 16.91 -1.12 0.59
C GLY A 152 17.15 -0.39 1.92
N PRO A 153 16.17 -0.40 2.85
CA PRO A 153 16.32 0.27 4.13
C PRO A 153 17.38 -0.40 5.02
N ASP A 154 17.84 0.29 6.05
CA ASP A 154 18.71 -0.29 7.08
C ASP A 154 17.94 -1.26 7.97
N TRP A 155 17.82 -2.50 7.49
CA TRP A 155 17.16 -3.58 8.17
C TRP A 155 17.85 -3.91 9.50
N THR A 156 17.05 -4.01 10.57
CA THR A 156 17.39 -4.83 11.73
C THR A 156 16.86 -6.26 11.53
N PRO A 157 17.41 -7.27 12.23
CA PRO A 157 16.89 -8.64 12.21
C PRO A 157 15.38 -8.71 12.52
N GLU A 158 14.93 -8.00 13.56
CA GLU A 158 13.53 -7.97 14.00
C GLU A 158 12.62 -7.38 12.91
N GLN A 159 13.07 -6.31 12.25
CA GLN A 159 12.33 -5.68 11.16
C GLN A 159 12.20 -6.60 9.96
N LEU A 160 13.25 -7.36 9.62
CA LEU A 160 13.20 -8.31 8.52
C LEU A 160 12.23 -9.47 8.82
N LEU A 161 12.30 -10.04 10.02
CA LEU A 161 11.39 -11.11 10.46
C LEU A 161 9.93 -10.63 10.51
N SER A 162 9.70 -9.45 11.09
CA SER A 162 8.39 -8.81 11.14
C SER A 162 7.84 -8.56 9.74
N ARG A 163 8.68 -8.08 8.82
CA ARG A 163 8.29 -7.88 7.43
C ARG A 163 7.98 -9.19 6.72
N TYR A 164 8.75 -10.24 6.97
CA TYR A 164 8.49 -11.57 6.42
C TYR A 164 7.14 -12.14 6.86
N ASN A 165 6.80 -12.04 8.15
CA ASN A 165 5.49 -12.45 8.66
C ASN A 165 4.33 -11.70 7.98
N LEU A 166 4.50 -10.40 7.76
CA LEU A 166 3.52 -9.62 6.99
C LEU A 166 3.40 -10.11 5.55
N GLU A 167 4.50 -10.38 4.85
CA GLU A 167 4.45 -10.85 3.47
C GLU A 167 3.90 -12.29 3.35
N LEU A 168 4.04 -13.13 4.38
CA LEU A 168 3.32 -14.41 4.48
C LEU A 168 1.81 -14.17 4.53
N ALA A 169 1.35 -13.29 5.44
CA ALA A 169 -0.07 -12.97 5.58
C ALA A 169 -0.67 -12.41 4.28
N ARG A 170 0.06 -11.50 3.62
CA ARG A 170 -0.33 -10.93 2.32
C ARG A 170 -0.38 -11.99 1.22
N GLY A 171 0.57 -12.92 1.21
CA GLY A 171 0.66 -13.98 0.20
C GLY A 171 -0.58 -14.86 0.14
N VAL A 172 -1.22 -15.14 1.29
CA VAL A 172 -2.46 -15.94 1.36
C VAL A 172 -3.62 -15.28 0.62
N LEU A 173 -3.72 -13.95 0.68
CA LEU A 173 -4.82 -13.19 0.06
C LEU A 173 -4.81 -13.25 -1.48
N TYR A 174 -3.74 -13.74 -2.09
CA TYR A 174 -3.69 -13.95 -3.54
C TYR A 174 -4.66 -15.05 -4.00
N TRP A 175 -5.02 -15.97 -3.10
CA TRP A 175 -5.97 -17.04 -3.35
C TRP A 175 -7.37 -16.73 -2.78
N ALA A 176 -7.63 -15.47 -2.40
CA ALA A 176 -8.91 -15.07 -1.83
C ALA A 176 -9.96 -14.82 -2.93
N SER A 177 -11.16 -15.39 -2.78
CA SER A 177 -12.32 -15.06 -3.61
C SER A 177 -13.13 -13.90 -3.02
N GLN A 178 -13.26 -13.86 -1.70
CA GLN A 178 -13.95 -12.81 -0.97
C GLN A 178 -13.18 -12.48 0.31
N VAL A 179 -13.16 -11.21 0.68
CA VAL A 179 -12.60 -10.75 1.95
C VAL A 179 -13.59 -9.82 2.65
N GLN A 180 -13.89 -10.12 3.90
CA GLN A 180 -14.65 -9.25 4.79
C GLN A 180 -13.72 -8.67 5.83
N ILE A 181 -13.81 -7.36 6.05
CA ILE A 181 -13.00 -6.64 7.02
C ILE A 181 -13.93 -5.85 7.94
N LYS A 182 -13.81 -6.04 9.24
CA LYS A 182 -14.41 -5.14 10.23
C LYS A 182 -13.33 -4.26 10.82
N VAL A 183 -13.56 -2.96 10.86
CA VAL A 183 -12.62 -1.99 11.43
C VAL A 183 -13.32 -1.06 12.41
N HIS A 184 -12.63 -0.73 13.49
CA HIS A 184 -13.04 0.24 14.50
C HIS A 184 -11.85 1.14 14.82
N GLY A 185 -12.03 2.46 14.69
CA GLY A 185 -10.96 3.44 14.87
C GLY A 185 -9.84 3.37 13.82
N GLY A 186 -9.07 4.45 13.67
CA GLY A 186 -7.83 4.46 12.86
C GLY A 186 -7.95 4.09 11.37
N TYR A 187 -9.16 4.12 10.77
CA TYR A 187 -9.40 3.59 9.43
C TYR A 187 -9.10 4.56 8.27
N LYS A 188 -8.66 5.81 8.55
CA LYS A 188 -8.30 6.79 7.51
C LYS A 188 -7.28 6.23 6.52
N ASP A 189 -6.19 5.70 7.06
CA ASP A 189 -5.11 5.12 6.25
C ASP A 189 -5.64 3.94 5.44
N LEU A 190 -6.49 3.08 6.03
CA LEU A 190 -7.14 2.00 5.28
C LEU A 190 -7.88 2.54 4.05
N TRP A 191 -8.79 3.49 4.20
CA TRP A 191 -9.53 4.05 3.06
C TRP A 191 -8.64 4.73 2.01
N LYS A 192 -7.63 5.48 2.46
CA LYS A 192 -6.64 6.11 1.59
C LYS A 192 -5.95 5.08 0.72
N TYR A 193 -5.50 3.97 1.32
CA TYR A 193 -4.81 2.91 0.60
C TYR A 193 -5.76 2.05 -0.26
N LEU A 194 -6.99 1.79 0.18
CA LEU A 194 -8.01 1.13 -0.66
C LEU A 194 -8.25 1.90 -1.96
N LYS A 195 -8.35 3.24 -1.88
CA LYS A 195 -8.45 4.11 -3.05
C LYS A 195 -7.17 4.14 -3.87
N LEU A 196 -6.00 4.26 -3.23
CA LEU A 196 -4.70 4.28 -3.91
C LEU A 196 -4.49 3.02 -4.75
N PHE A 197 -4.86 1.86 -4.21
CA PHE A 197 -4.79 0.57 -4.89
C PHE A 197 -5.98 0.29 -5.81
N LYS A 198 -6.95 1.21 -5.90
CA LYS A 198 -8.14 1.12 -6.76
C LYS A 198 -8.91 -0.18 -6.54
N LEU A 199 -9.05 -0.57 -5.29
CA LEU A 199 -9.77 -1.80 -4.94
C LEU A 199 -11.28 -1.57 -5.02
N MET A 200 -11.99 -2.60 -5.49
CA MET A 200 -13.45 -2.61 -5.47
C MET A 200 -13.88 -3.11 -4.09
N PHE A 201 -14.68 -2.31 -3.41
CA PHE A 201 -15.23 -2.67 -2.11
C PHE A 201 -16.64 -2.12 -1.98
N VAL A 202 -17.45 -2.82 -1.20
CA VAL A 202 -18.69 -2.31 -0.63
C VAL A 202 -18.44 -2.09 0.85
N ALA A 203 -18.98 -1.02 1.39
CA ALA A 203 -18.86 -0.72 2.81
C ALA A 203 -20.24 -0.51 3.43
N HIS A 204 -20.37 -0.91 4.68
CA HIS A 204 -21.58 -0.78 5.47
C HIS A 204 -21.21 -0.20 6.85
N PRO A 205 -21.93 0.82 7.34
CA PRO A 205 -21.71 1.33 8.69
C PRO A 205 -22.12 0.27 9.72
N LEU A 206 -21.38 0.19 10.82
CA LEU A 206 -21.72 -0.59 12.01
C LEU A 206 -22.07 0.37 13.16
N GLN A 207 -22.56 -0.16 14.29
CA GLN A 207 -22.78 0.67 15.51
C GLN A 207 -21.51 1.43 15.94
N SER A 208 -20.36 0.81 15.74
CA SER A 208 -19.04 1.43 15.84
C SER A 208 -18.22 0.92 14.66
N GLY A 209 -17.68 1.82 13.83
CA GLY A 209 -16.82 1.45 12.70
C GLY A 209 -17.56 0.97 11.44
N TYR A 210 -16.86 0.16 10.62
CA TYR A 210 -17.31 -0.24 9.29
C TYR A 210 -17.09 -1.72 9.02
N LEU A 211 -18.03 -2.33 8.30
CA LEU A 211 -17.85 -3.59 7.60
C LEU A 211 -17.52 -3.29 6.14
N LEU A 212 -16.40 -3.80 5.65
CA LEU A 212 -16.00 -3.74 4.26
C LEU A 212 -16.08 -5.14 3.66
N GLU A 213 -16.63 -5.23 2.46
CA GLU A 213 -16.65 -6.43 1.64
C GLU A 213 -15.85 -6.16 0.37
N LEU A 214 -14.85 -7.00 0.10
CA LEU A 214 -13.96 -6.86 -1.03
C LEU A 214 -14.00 -8.14 -1.87
N ASP A 215 -14.09 -7.95 -3.18
CA ASP A 215 -13.85 -9.01 -4.15
C ASP A 215 -12.35 -9.31 -4.25
N GLY A 216 -12.00 -10.56 -3.94
CA GLY A 216 -10.63 -11.03 -3.97
C GLY A 216 -10.12 -11.32 -5.39
N PRO A 217 -8.82 -11.62 -5.55
CA PRO A 217 -8.19 -11.72 -6.87
C PRO A 217 -8.71 -12.82 -7.78
N ILE A 218 -9.29 -13.86 -7.20
CA ILE A 218 -9.88 -14.99 -7.94
C ILE A 218 -11.41 -14.91 -8.00
N SER A 219 -12.01 -13.78 -7.62
CA SER A 219 -13.44 -13.54 -7.80
C SER A 219 -13.80 -13.62 -9.29
N PRO A 220 -14.92 -14.26 -9.67
CA PRO A 220 -15.36 -14.38 -11.06
C PRO A 220 -15.63 -13.03 -11.73
N PHE A 221 -15.80 -11.96 -10.95
CA PHE A 221 -15.99 -10.59 -11.43
C PHE A 221 -14.68 -9.88 -11.81
N VAL A 222 -13.51 -10.51 -11.60
CA VAL A 222 -12.19 -9.94 -11.89
C VAL A 222 -11.60 -10.57 -13.15
N SER A 223 -11.55 -9.81 -14.24
CA SER A 223 -10.99 -10.27 -15.53
C SER A 223 -9.45 -10.17 -15.62
N ALA A 224 -8.80 -9.39 -14.75
CA ALA A 224 -7.35 -9.16 -14.71
C ALA A 224 -6.71 -9.62 -13.38
N THR A 225 -6.87 -10.91 -13.06
CA THR A 225 -6.57 -11.54 -11.76
C THR A 225 -5.14 -11.33 -11.25
N THR A 226 -4.12 -11.31 -12.13
CA THR A 226 -2.71 -11.18 -11.72
C THR A 226 -2.32 -9.75 -11.32
N ARG A 227 -2.72 -8.74 -12.10
CA ARG A 227 -2.42 -7.33 -11.79
C ARG A 227 -3.24 -6.84 -10.60
N TYR A 228 -4.53 -7.19 -10.57
CA TYR A 228 -5.40 -6.87 -9.45
C TYR A 228 -4.95 -7.61 -8.18
N GLY A 229 -4.54 -8.89 -8.27
CA GLY A 229 -4.08 -9.66 -7.12
C GLY A 229 -2.88 -9.07 -6.39
N ARG A 230 -1.92 -8.50 -7.12
CA ARG A 230 -0.77 -7.80 -6.51
C ARG A 230 -1.18 -6.52 -5.77
N GLN A 231 -2.16 -5.78 -6.31
CA GLN A 231 -2.69 -4.56 -5.69
C GLN A 231 -3.61 -4.88 -4.51
N PHE A 232 -4.40 -5.95 -4.62
CA PHE A 232 -5.34 -6.40 -3.60
C PHE A 232 -4.63 -6.69 -2.28
N ALA A 233 -3.61 -7.55 -2.27
CA ALA A 233 -2.89 -7.84 -1.04
C ALA A 233 -2.06 -6.65 -0.51
N ALA A 234 -2.00 -5.51 -1.22
CA ALA A 234 -1.24 -4.33 -0.80
C ALA A 234 -1.97 -3.45 0.22
N PHE A 235 -3.28 -3.61 0.44
CA PHE A 235 -3.98 -2.85 1.49
C PHE A 235 -3.67 -3.36 2.90
N LEU A 236 -3.27 -4.63 3.08
CA LEU A 236 -3.13 -5.24 4.41
C LEU A 236 -2.26 -4.43 5.39
N PRO A 237 -1.11 -3.86 4.99
CA PRO A 237 -0.33 -3.01 5.90
C PRO A 237 -1.09 -1.76 6.38
N ALA A 238 -2.03 -1.23 5.60
CA ALA A 238 -2.87 -0.11 6.00
C ALA A 238 -3.95 -0.53 7.01
N LEU A 239 -4.47 -1.76 6.91
CA LEU A 239 -5.39 -2.32 7.88
C LEU A 239 -4.78 -2.39 9.29
N LEU A 240 -3.48 -2.71 9.37
CA LEU A 240 -2.75 -2.79 10.65
C LEU A 240 -2.61 -1.45 11.38
N HIS A 241 -2.98 -0.32 10.76
CA HIS A 241 -3.06 0.98 11.45
C HIS A 241 -4.39 1.23 12.16
N CYS A 242 -5.40 0.40 11.91
CA CYS A 242 -6.67 0.47 12.64
C CYS A 242 -6.50 -0.06 14.08
N ASP A 243 -7.21 0.53 15.02
CA ASP A 243 -7.05 0.19 16.45
C ASP A 243 -7.58 -1.20 16.77
N GLN A 244 -8.79 -1.52 16.28
CA GLN A 244 -9.36 -2.85 16.33
C GLN A 244 -9.85 -3.24 14.94
N TRP A 245 -9.44 -4.43 14.50
CA TRP A 245 -9.85 -4.96 13.22
C TRP A 245 -9.94 -6.48 13.23
N SER A 246 -10.74 -7.00 12.31
CA SER A 246 -10.78 -8.42 11.95
C SER A 246 -10.92 -8.55 10.44
N LEU A 247 -10.26 -9.55 9.87
CA LEU A 247 -10.30 -9.90 8.46
C LEU A 247 -10.65 -11.38 8.36
N VAL A 248 -11.66 -11.68 7.54
CA VAL A 248 -12.07 -13.05 7.21
C VAL A 248 -12.07 -13.18 5.70
N ALA A 249 -11.31 -14.14 5.19
CA ALA A 249 -11.17 -14.39 3.76
C ALA A 249 -11.54 -15.82 3.40
N THR A 250 -12.23 -16.01 2.28
CA THR A 250 -12.46 -17.32 1.67
C THR A 250 -11.33 -17.63 0.70
N ILE A 251 -10.54 -18.66 1.00
CA ILE A 251 -9.32 -19.01 0.28
C ILE A 251 -9.54 -20.30 -0.53
N HIS A 252 -9.12 -20.28 -1.79
CA HIS A 252 -9.16 -21.45 -2.68
C HIS A 252 -7.74 -21.95 -2.95
N LEU A 253 -7.31 -22.96 -2.20
CA LEU A 253 -6.07 -23.67 -2.46
C LEU A 253 -6.29 -24.74 -3.56
N PRO A 254 -5.28 -25.03 -4.42
CA PRO A 254 -5.43 -26.07 -5.43
C PRO A 254 -5.79 -27.41 -4.80
N GLN A 255 -6.75 -28.12 -5.42
CA GLN A 255 -7.18 -29.47 -5.02
C GLN A 255 -7.73 -29.57 -3.59
N GLN A 256 -8.14 -28.45 -2.99
CA GLN A 256 -8.79 -28.41 -1.68
C GLN A 256 -10.14 -27.69 -1.77
N PRO A 257 -11.11 -28.05 -0.90
CA PRO A 257 -12.32 -27.25 -0.76
C PRO A 257 -11.99 -25.84 -0.26
N PRO A 258 -12.87 -24.84 -0.45
CA PRO A 258 -12.66 -23.50 0.09
C PRO A 258 -12.46 -23.54 1.61
N VAL A 259 -11.46 -22.81 2.09
CA VAL A 259 -11.08 -22.70 3.50
C VAL A 259 -11.21 -21.25 3.98
N THR A 260 -11.32 -21.07 5.29
CA THR A 260 -11.44 -19.74 5.91
C THR A 260 -10.08 -19.30 6.45
N TYR A 261 -9.64 -18.11 6.08
CA TYR A 261 -8.45 -17.47 6.64
C TYR A 261 -8.87 -16.30 7.51
N ARG A 262 -8.38 -16.27 8.76
CA ARG A 262 -8.75 -15.26 9.75
C ARG A 262 -7.52 -14.55 10.28
N LEU A 263 -7.59 -13.23 10.32
CA LEU A 263 -6.61 -12.36 10.95
C LEU A 263 -7.35 -11.33 11.80
N ASP A 264 -6.73 -10.89 12.89
CA ASP A 264 -7.24 -9.79 13.70
C ASP A 264 -6.09 -9.00 14.34
N HIS A 265 -6.46 -7.92 15.01
CA HIS A 265 -5.55 -7.00 15.70
C HIS A 265 -4.65 -7.64 16.77
N THR A 266 -4.89 -8.88 17.20
CA THR A 266 -4.03 -9.58 18.17
C THR A 266 -2.85 -10.29 17.53
N MET A 267 -2.83 -10.40 16.19
CA MET A 267 -1.74 -11.04 15.46
C MET A 267 -0.45 -10.22 15.54
N PRO A 268 0.73 -10.85 15.68
CA PRO A 268 2.03 -10.18 15.74
C PRO A 268 2.50 -9.72 14.34
N LEU A 269 1.68 -8.90 13.68
CA LEU A 269 1.95 -8.33 12.37
C LEU A 269 2.15 -6.82 12.51
N HIS A 270 3.18 -6.29 11.85
CA HIS A 270 3.49 -4.86 11.92
C HIS A 270 3.40 -4.21 10.55
N SER A 271 2.82 -3.01 10.50
CA SER A 271 2.83 -2.20 9.29
C SER A 271 4.20 -1.60 9.03
N HIS A 272 4.58 -1.57 7.76
CA HIS A 272 5.71 -0.78 7.27
C HIS A 272 5.27 0.52 6.59
N PHE A 273 3.96 0.76 6.49
CA PHE A 273 3.45 2.02 5.98
C PHE A 273 3.63 3.10 7.05
N LYS A 274 4.08 4.28 6.64
CA LYS A 274 4.00 5.45 7.53
C LYS A 274 2.53 5.74 7.79
N ARG A 275 2.19 5.92 9.06
CA ARG A 275 0.89 6.50 9.44
C ARG A 275 0.79 7.88 8.81
N SER A 276 -0.39 8.22 8.28
CA SER A 276 -0.62 9.61 7.87
C SER A 276 -0.46 10.53 9.09
N GLY A 277 0.04 11.75 8.85
CA GLY A 277 0.10 12.76 9.91
C GLY A 277 -1.29 13.01 10.47
N LEU A 278 -1.36 13.62 11.66
CA LEU A 278 -2.64 13.98 12.25
C LEU A 278 -3.42 14.91 11.32
N PHE A 279 -2.79 15.83 10.62
CA PHE A 279 -3.49 16.74 9.72
C PHE A 279 -2.91 16.61 8.32
N ASP A 280 -3.78 16.64 7.30
CA ASP A 280 -3.36 16.68 5.90
C ASP A 280 -2.92 18.10 5.51
N SER A 281 -3.36 19.12 6.26
CA SER A 281 -2.95 20.51 6.07
C SER A 281 -2.72 21.28 7.37
N ARG A 282 -1.93 22.36 7.29
CA ARG A 282 -1.77 23.32 8.41
C ARG A 282 -3.10 23.98 8.79
N LEU A 283 -3.99 24.19 7.80
CA LEU A 283 -5.31 24.78 8.01
C LEU A 283 -6.17 23.92 8.94
N GLU A 284 -6.19 22.61 8.74
CA GLU A 284 -6.88 21.68 9.65
C GLU A 284 -6.25 21.67 11.04
N ALA A 285 -4.91 21.68 11.11
CA ALA A 285 -4.18 21.70 12.37
C ALA A 285 -4.50 22.94 13.21
N ASP A 286 -4.47 24.12 12.58
CA ASP A 286 -4.77 25.40 13.21
C ASP A 286 -6.24 25.45 13.65
N PHE A 287 -7.17 24.93 12.83
CA PHE A 287 -8.60 24.87 13.17
C PHE A 287 -8.85 24.03 14.42
N ALA A 288 -8.27 22.82 14.49
CA ALA A 288 -8.43 21.94 15.64
C ALA A 288 -7.80 22.52 16.91
N HIS A 289 -6.61 23.12 16.78
CA HIS A 289 -5.93 23.76 17.91
C HIS A 289 -6.73 24.94 18.48
N GLU A 290 -7.23 25.81 17.60
CA GLU A 290 -8.04 26.96 18.00
C GLU A 290 -9.37 26.54 18.63
N PHE A 291 -9.98 25.45 18.15
CA PHE A 291 -11.20 24.89 18.75
C PHE A 291 -10.93 24.40 20.18
N GLU A 292 -9.86 23.64 20.38
CA GLU A 292 -9.49 23.13 21.70
C GLU A 292 -9.16 24.27 22.68
N GLU A 293 -8.42 25.29 22.23
CA GLU A 293 -8.07 26.45 23.04
C GLU A 293 -9.31 27.24 23.51
N LYS A 294 -10.27 27.49 22.61
CA LYS A 294 -11.40 28.41 22.86
C LYS A 294 -12.64 27.74 23.41
N PHE A 295 -12.94 26.53 22.95
CA PHE A 295 -14.17 25.82 23.30
C PHE A 295 -13.89 24.61 24.20
N GLY A 296 -12.73 23.98 24.01
CA GLY A 296 -12.26 22.83 24.78
C GLY A 296 -13.17 21.61 24.71
N SER A 297 -12.59 20.41 24.70
CA SER A 297 -13.38 19.18 24.74
C SER A 297 -14.23 19.05 26.00
N GLU A 298 -13.95 19.79 27.07
CA GLU A 298 -14.68 19.75 28.35
C GLU A 298 -15.67 20.91 28.56
N ARG A 299 -15.36 22.13 28.10
CA ARG A 299 -16.14 23.35 28.41
C ARG A 299 -17.31 23.60 27.45
N GLY A 300 -17.21 23.13 26.20
CA GLY A 300 -18.25 23.29 25.18
C GLY A 300 -19.35 22.22 25.24
N GLN A 301 -20.50 22.48 24.60
CA GLN A 301 -21.56 21.47 24.40
C GLN A 301 -21.24 20.50 23.24
N TRP A 302 -20.26 20.84 22.42
CA TRP A 302 -19.81 20.10 21.26
C TRP A 302 -18.45 19.47 21.51
N GLN A 303 -18.27 18.26 21.00
CA GLN A 303 -17.00 17.56 20.98
C GLN A 303 -16.52 17.47 19.54
N LEU A 304 -15.29 17.96 19.29
CA LEU A 304 -14.64 17.81 17.99
C LEU A 304 -13.95 16.45 17.92
N SER A 305 -14.34 15.68 16.92
CA SER A 305 -13.67 14.47 16.49
C SER A 305 -13.15 14.66 15.07
N ARG A 306 -12.15 13.85 14.71
CA ARG A 306 -11.43 13.96 13.43
C ARG A 306 -11.67 12.70 12.64
N GLU A 307 -12.07 12.85 11.38
CA GLU A 307 -12.16 11.76 10.41
C GLU A 307 -12.87 10.50 10.97
N ASP A 308 -13.86 10.71 11.83
CA ASP A 308 -14.53 9.68 12.62
C ASP A 308 -15.84 9.21 11.95
N GLU A 309 -16.13 9.74 10.78
CA GLU A 309 -17.25 9.34 9.95
C GLU A 309 -16.85 9.31 8.46
N VAL A 310 -17.39 8.33 7.77
CA VAL A 310 -17.19 8.05 6.35
C VAL A 310 -18.55 8.06 5.68
N LEU A 311 -18.71 9.00 4.75
CA LEU A 311 -19.87 9.07 3.87
C LEU A 311 -19.65 8.11 2.70
N LEU A 312 -20.55 7.12 2.59
CA LEU A 312 -20.50 6.10 1.54
C LEU A 312 -21.18 6.61 0.27
N LEU A 313 -20.44 6.64 -0.84
CA LEU A 313 -20.85 7.20 -2.12
C LEU A 313 -20.99 6.12 -3.19
N GLY A 314 -21.59 4.98 -2.86
CA GLY A 314 -21.66 3.81 -3.75
C GLY A 314 -20.30 3.12 -3.88
N ASP A 315 -19.58 3.38 -4.96
CA ASP A 315 -18.27 2.78 -5.28
C ASP A 315 -17.08 3.54 -4.67
N THR A 316 -17.34 4.67 -4.03
CA THR A 316 -16.32 5.48 -3.39
C THR A 316 -16.78 5.97 -2.02
N VAL A 317 -15.86 6.61 -1.29
CA VAL A 317 -16.16 7.18 0.02
C VAL A 317 -15.67 8.62 0.11
N MET A 318 -16.34 9.42 0.93
CA MET A 318 -15.88 10.72 1.37
C MET A 318 -15.64 10.66 2.88
N ILE A 319 -14.49 11.15 3.32
CA ILE A 319 -14.14 11.22 4.74
C ILE A 319 -14.01 12.71 5.03
N PRO A 320 -14.96 13.31 5.77
CA PRO A 320 -14.84 14.69 6.20
C PRO A 320 -13.65 14.88 7.14
N ASP A 321 -13.02 16.05 7.08
CA ASP A 321 -11.87 16.39 7.94
C ASP A 321 -12.23 16.32 9.45
N PHE A 322 -13.43 16.80 9.82
CA PHE A 322 -13.90 16.81 11.21
C PHE A 322 -15.37 16.43 11.36
N ALA A 323 -15.75 16.04 12.57
CA ALA A 323 -17.13 15.99 13.01
C ALA A 323 -17.27 16.70 14.37
N LEU A 324 -18.35 17.44 14.54
CA LEU A 324 -18.77 17.98 15.83
C LEU A 324 -19.97 17.18 16.32
N THR A 325 -19.83 16.58 17.49
CA THR A 325 -20.91 15.82 18.14
C THR A 325 -21.41 16.55 19.38
N HIS A 326 -22.71 16.82 19.44
CA HIS A 326 -23.31 17.47 20.60
C HIS A 326 -23.40 16.47 21.76
N LYS A 327 -22.72 16.74 22.88
CA LYS A 327 -22.54 15.79 24.00
C LYS A 327 -23.84 15.25 24.61
N ARG A 328 -24.88 16.10 24.69
CA ARG A 328 -26.19 15.73 25.26
C ARG A 328 -27.21 15.20 24.26
N LYS A 329 -27.34 15.85 23.09
CA LYS A 329 -28.34 15.52 22.06
C LYS A 329 -27.88 14.46 21.07
N GLY A 330 -26.58 14.22 20.96
CA GLY A 330 -26.00 13.30 19.96
C GLY A 330 -26.07 13.81 18.52
N HIS A 331 -26.55 15.03 18.28
CA HIS A 331 -26.56 15.64 16.93
C HIS A 331 -25.13 15.75 16.41
N ARG A 332 -24.92 15.42 15.13
CA ARG A 332 -23.60 15.43 14.51
C ARG A 332 -23.59 16.36 13.31
N VAL A 333 -22.54 17.18 13.20
CA VAL A 333 -22.29 18.04 12.05
C VAL A 333 -20.91 17.72 11.52
N LEU A 334 -20.84 17.31 10.26
CA LEU A 334 -19.59 17.00 9.56
C LEU A 334 -19.02 18.29 8.99
N ILE A 335 -17.70 18.45 9.06
CA ILE A 335 -16.99 19.63 8.55
C ILE A 335 -15.93 19.19 7.57
N GLU A 336 -15.91 19.82 6.41
CA GLU A 336 -14.90 19.61 5.37
C GLU A 336 -14.25 20.95 5.01
N LEU A 337 -12.92 21.02 5.03
CA LEU A 337 -12.17 22.21 4.67
C LEU A 337 -11.74 22.16 3.19
N VAL A 338 -11.96 23.29 2.51
CA VAL A 338 -11.63 23.48 1.09
C VAL A 338 -10.68 24.66 0.97
N GLY A 339 -9.38 24.35 0.98
CA GLY A 339 -8.29 25.33 0.81
C GLY A 339 -7.78 25.47 -0.63
N PHE A 340 -6.53 25.90 -0.78
CA PHE A 340 -5.87 26.03 -2.09
C PHE A 340 -5.56 24.67 -2.71
N TRP A 341 -6.35 24.27 -3.70
CA TRP A 341 -6.15 23.03 -4.43
C TRP A 341 -6.18 23.27 -5.95
N HIS A 342 -5.54 22.37 -6.72
CA HIS A 342 -5.61 22.40 -8.18
C HIS A 342 -7.08 22.29 -8.66
N PRO A 343 -7.51 22.99 -9.72
CA PRO A 343 -8.90 22.99 -10.19
C PRO A 343 -9.52 21.59 -10.38
N ASP A 344 -8.75 20.62 -10.87
CA ASP A 344 -9.19 19.23 -11.04
C ASP A 344 -9.47 18.51 -9.71
N TYR A 345 -8.72 18.85 -8.66
CA TYR A 345 -8.94 18.30 -7.32
C TYR A 345 -10.24 18.85 -6.72
N LEU A 346 -10.49 20.15 -6.88
CA LEU A 346 -11.71 20.81 -6.39
C LEU A 346 -12.96 20.26 -7.07
N ARG A 347 -12.93 20.09 -8.39
CA ARG A 347 -14.03 19.49 -9.16
C ARG A 347 -14.44 18.12 -8.59
N ARG A 348 -13.46 17.23 -8.39
CA ARG A 348 -13.69 15.90 -7.81
C ARG A 348 -14.19 15.95 -6.37
N LYS A 349 -13.73 16.93 -5.56
CA LYS A 349 -14.20 17.11 -4.19
C LYS A 349 -15.67 17.56 -4.18
N VAL A 350 -16.05 18.52 -5.02
CA VAL A 350 -17.45 18.98 -5.18
C VAL A 350 -18.37 17.87 -5.65
N GLU A 351 -17.95 17.06 -6.63
CA GLU A 351 -18.72 15.89 -7.09
C GLU A 351 -19.04 14.92 -5.94
N LYS A 352 -18.06 14.65 -5.06
CA LYS A 352 -18.24 13.78 -3.89
C LYS A 352 -19.19 14.38 -2.86
N VAL A 353 -19.06 15.67 -2.56
CA VAL A 353 -19.96 16.38 -1.64
C VAL A 353 -21.41 16.26 -2.13
N ARG A 354 -21.66 16.50 -3.42
CA ARG A 354 -23.00 16.38 -4.02
C ARG A 354 -23.51 14.94 -3.97
N ALA A 355 -22.66 13.97 -4.30
CA ALA A 355 -23.00 12.55 -4.23
C ALA A 355 -23.33 12.10 -2.80
N ALA A 356 -22.70 12.71 -1.78
CA ALA A 356 -22.93 12.39 -0.38
C ALA A 356 -24.36 12.67 0.07
N ARG A 357 -25.04 13.62 -0.58
CA ARG A 357 -26.39 14.07 -0.22
C ARG A 357 -26.55 14.35 1.28
N CYS A 358 -25.46 14.74 1.94
CA CYS A 358 -25.40 14.88 3.39
C CYS A 358 -25.87 16.28 3.80
N GLN A 359 -27.02 16.33 4.50
CA GLN A 359 -27.64 17.59 4.92
C GLN A 359 -26.96 18.23 6.13
N HIS A 360 -26.24 17.44 6.93
CA HIS A 360 -25.50 17.90 8.12
C HIS A 360 -24.01 18.09 7.84
N LEU A 361 -23.64 18.37 6.59
CA LEU A 361 -22.28 18.69 6.16
C LEU A 361 -22.10 20.21 6.05
N LEU A 362 -21.06 20.74 6.68
CA LEU A 362 -20.63 22.13 6.59
C LEU A 362 -19.30 22.19 5.81
N LEU A 363 -19.32 22.90 4.68
CA LEU A 363 -18.12 23.18 3.89
C LEU A 363 -17.51 24.52 4.32
N LEU A 364 -16.25 24.51 4.73
CA LEU A 364 -15.48 25.73 4.99
C LEU A 364 -14.60 26.01 3.77
N VAL A 365 -14.94 27.03 2.98
CA VAL A 365 -14.34 27.29 1.67
C VAL A 365 -13.49 28.56 1.68
N TYR A 366 -12.23 28.44 1.29
CA TYR A 366 -11.35 29.59 1.14
C TYR A 366 -11.77 30.44 -0.08
N GLU A 367 -12.00 31.74 0.12
CA GLU A 367 -12.52 32.65 -0.93
C GLU A 367 -11.60 32.78 -2.15
N GLY A 368 -10.28 32.65 -1.97
CA GLY A 368 -9.33 32.75 -3.08
C GLY A 368 -9.20 31.47 -3.91
N VAL A 369 -10.04 30.46 -3.66
CA VAL A 369 -10.18 29.31 -4.55
C VAL A 369 -10.98 29.71 -5.78
N ASN A 370 -10.47 29.41 -6.98
CA ASN A 370 -11.19 29.64 -8.24
C ASN A 370 -12.30 28.61 -8.46
N LEU A 371 -13.25 28.56 -7.53
CA LEU A 371 -14.53 27.86 -7.63
C LEU A 371 -15.59 28.92 -7.97
N SER A 372 -16.24 28.78 -9.13
CA SER A 372 -17.42 29.62 -9.38
C SER A 372 -18.48 29.32 -8.32
N GLY A 373 -19.14 30.34 -7.78
CA GLY A 373 -20.19 30.15 -6.76
C GLY A 373 -21.29 29.18 -7.20
N GLU A 374 -21.54 29.08 -8.50
CA GLU A 374 -22.44 28.10 -9.15
C GLU A 374 -22.05 26.63 -8.90
N ALA A 375 -20.76 26.33 -8.72
CA ALA A 375 -20.30 24.97 -8.45
C ALA A 375 -20.75 24.44 -7.06
N LEU A 376 -21.15 25.32 -6.14
CA LEU A 376 -21.53 24.95 -4.77
C LEU A 376 -23.00 25.26 -4.43
N GLN A 377 -23.79 25.81 -5.37
CA GLN A 377 -25.19 26.20 -5.14
C GLN A 377 -26.11 25.00 -4.80
N ASP A 378 -25.85 23.81 -5.39
CA ASP A 378 -26.71 22.62 -5.21
C ASP A 378 -26.17 21.64 -4.16
N VAL A 379 -25.32 22.09 -3.25
CA VAL A 379 -24.82 21.23 -2.17
C VAL A 379 -25.90 21.11 -1.09
N PRO A 380 -26.34 19.89 -0.69
CA PRO A 380 -27.38 19.74 0.33
C PRO A 380 -26.98 20.19 1.75
N GLY A 381 -25.68 20.37 2.00
CA GLY A 381 -25.13 20.94 3.23
C GLY A 381 -25.08 22.47 3.23
N GLU A 382 -24.36 23.05 4.18
CA GLU A 382 -24.13 24.50 4.28
C GLU A 382 -22.71 24.85 3.82
N VAL A 383 -22.51 26.06 3.27
CA VAL A 383 -21.20 26.55 2.83
C VAL A 383 -20.87 27.86 3.54
N LEU A 384 -19.75 27.89 4.25
CA LEU A 384 -19.20 29.09 4.88
C LEU A 384 -17.88 29.47 4.20
N TYR A 385 -17.81 30.70 3.69
CA TYR A 385 -16.60 31.21 3.04
C TYR A 385 -15.67 31.93 4.04
N PHE A 386 -14.36 31.85 3.83
CA PHE A 386 -13.38 32.56 4.65
C PHE A 386 -12.19 33.09 3.84
N LYS A 387 -11.59 34.20 4.29
CA LYS A 387 -10.52 34.92 3.58
C LYS A 387 -9.09 34.53 3.94
N GLN A 388 -8.85 34.08 5.16
CA GLN A 388 -7.52 33.69 5.64
C GLN A 388 -7.61 32.40 6.47
N LYS A 389 -8.48 32.39 7.48
CA LYS A 389 -8.84 31.21 8.25
C LYS A 389 -10.32 31.24 8.64
N PRO A 390 -10.97 30.08 8.89
CA PRO A 390 -12.33 30.02 9.38
C PRO A 390 -12.47 30.74 10.73
N VAL A 391 -13.48 31.59 10.89
CA VAL A 391 -13.77 32.26 12.16
C VAL A 391 -14.63 31.33 13.02
N LEU A 392 -14.04 30.73 14.07
CA LEU A 392 -14.73 29.70 14.86
C LEU A 392 -16.09 30.13 15.42
N LYS A 393 -16.27 31.40 15.78
CA LYS A 393 -17.57 31.90 16.26
C LYS A 393 -18.67 31.76 15.18
N GLU A 394 -18.33 32.06 13.93
CA GLU A 394 -19.25 31.93 12.80
C GLU A 394 -19.47 30.45 12.44
N VAL A 395 -18.41 29.65 12.47
CA VAL A 395 -18.49 28.20 12.27
C VAL A 395 -19.43 27.58 13.30
N MET A 396 -19.28 27.87 14.59
CA MET A 396 -20.11 27.30 15.64
C MET A 396 -21.57 27.77 15.56
N ALA A 397 -21.82 29.04 15.23
CA ALA A 397 -23.19 29.51 14.98
C ALA A 397 -23.85 28.77 13.81
N THR A 398 -23.07 28.49 12.76
CA THR A 398 -23.53 27.73 11.60
C THR A 398 -23.78 26.26 11.95
N VAL A 399 -22.91 25.65 12.75
CA VAL A 399 -23.07 24.28 13.27
C VAL A 399 -24.37 24.15 14.08
N GLU A 400 -24.65 25.11 14.98
CA GLU A 400 -25.88 25.11 15.76
C GLU A 400 -27.12 25.26 14.87
N ALA A 401 -27.11 26.23 13.95
CA ALA A 401 -28.22 26.44 13.01
C ALA A 401 -28.47 25.20 12.13
N LEU A 402 -27.40 24.59 11.62
CA LEU A 402 -27.45 23.39 10.80
C LEU A 402 -28.01 22.20 11.59
N ALA A 403 -27.54 22.00 12.82
CA ALA A 403 -28.02 20.92 13.68
C ALA A 403 -29.51 21.06 14.00
N THR A 404 -29.98 22.26 14.33
CA THR A 404 -31.41 22.53 14.54
C THR A 404 -32.23 22.26 13.28
N ARG A 405 -31.75 22.72 12.11
CA ARG A 405 -32.45 22.52 10.84
C ARG A 405 -32.58 21.05 10.45
N VAL A 406 -31.53 20.25 10.66
CA VAL A 406 -31.52 18.84 10.26
C VAL A 406 -32.25 17.94 11.28
N TYR A 407 -31.96 18.09 12.57
CA TYR A 407 -32.41 17.14 13.60
C TYR A 407 -33.69 17.57 14.31
N GLU A 408 -33.87 18.86 14.61
CA GLU A 408 -35.04 19.31 15.38
C GLU A 408 -36.28 19.51 14.49
N THR A 409 -36.06 19.79 13.20
CA THR A 409 -37.16 19.88 12.21
C THR A 409 -37.66 18.50 11.76
N SER A 410 -36.86 17.44 11.92
CA SER A 410 -37.23 16.07 11.58
C SER A 410 -37.96 15.36 12.73
N GLU A 411 -37.59 15.62 13.99
CA GLU A 411 -38.31 15.12 15.17
C GLU A 411 -39.77 15.62 15.22
N GLN A 412 -40.03 16.87 14.82
CA GLN A 412 -41.39 17.42 14.77
C GLN A 412 -42.29 16.76 13.71
N ARG A 413 -41.73 16.14 12.66
CA ARG A 413 -42.50 15.43 11.62
C ARG A 413 -42.81 13.97 11.96
N HIS A 414 -42.17 13.40 12.99
CA HIS A 414 -42.46 12.03 13.47
C HIS A 414 -43.43 12.00 14.66
N HIS A 415 -43.86 13.17 15.15
CA HIS A 415 -44.86 13.31 16.22
C HIS A 415 -46.21 13.89 15.72
N GLN A 416 -46.35 14.05 14.41
CA GLN A 416 -47.64 14.14 13.71
C GLN A 416 -47.87 12.84 12.95
#